data_AF-A0AB74UX77-F1
#
_entry.id   AF-A0AB74UX77-F1
#
_cell.length_a   1.000
_cell.length_b   1.000
_cell.length_c   1.000
_cell.angle_alpha   90.00
_cell.angle_beta   90.00
_cell.angle_gamma   90.00
#
_symmetry.space_group_name_H-M   'P 1'
#
loop_
_entity.id
_entity.type
_entity.pdbx_description
1 polymer ?
#
loop_
_entity_poly.entity_id
_entity_poly.type
_entity_poly.pdbx_seq_one_letter_code
_entity_poly.pdbx_strand_id
1 'polypeptide(L)' 'MSWLKSIFREIFGLFVDDGSFAIAILVWLALLWLALPHLPIPAVWHGVILFAGLIAILIESALRRARQR' A
#
# COMPACT_ATOMS: atom_id res chain seq x y z
N MET A 1 13.46 16.70 -28.39
CA MET A 1 12.07 16.24 -28.18
C MET A 1 12.01 14.99 -27.28
N SER A 2 12.80 14.89 -26.21
CA SER A 2 12.88 13.68 -25.36
C SER A 2 12.55 13.92 -23.89
N TRP A 3 12.53 15.17 -23.42
CA TRP A 3 12.37 15.46 -21.99
C TRP A 3 10.97 15.11 -21.48
N LEU A 4 9.93 15.43 -22.26
CA LEU A 4 8.55 15.08 -21.93
C LEU A 4 8.36 13.55 -21.82
N LYS A 5 8.99 12.79 -22.72
CA LYS A 5 8.94 11.31 -22.71
C LYS A 5 9.70 10.72 -21.51
N SER A 6 10.78 11.36 -21.08
CA SER A 6 11.53 10.98 -19.87
C SER A 6 10.69 11.22 -18.61
N ILE A 7 10.09 12.41 -18.48
CA ILE A 7 9.22 12.75 -17.35
C ILE A 7 8.06 11.76 -17.24
N PHE A 8 7.37 11.47 -18.35
CA PHE A 8 6.28 10.49 -18.34
C PHE A 8 6.77 9.09 -17.92
N ARG A 9 7.96 8.67 -18.38
CA ARG A 9 8.54 7.38 -18.00
C ARG A 9 8.97 7.32 -16.54
N GLU A 10 9.49 8.41 -15.98
CA GLU A 10 9.84 8.51 -14.56
C GLU A 10 8.59 8.52 -13.68
N ILE A 11 7.55 9.28 -14.04
CA ILE A 11 6.28 9.29 -13.31
C ILE A 11 5.62 7.90 -13.36
N PHE A 12 5.57 7.28 -14.53
CA PHE A 12 5.06 5.90 -14.66
C PHE A 12 5.93 4.90 -13.90
N GLY A 13 7.26 5.08 -13.95
CA GLY A 13 8.21 4.24 -13.21
C GLY A 13 7.99 4.33 -11.72
N LEU A 14 7.76 5.53 -11.17
CA LEU A 14 7.44 5.76 -9.76
C LEU A 14 6.10 5.12 -9.38
N PHE A 15 5.06 5.30 -10.20
CA PHE A 15 3.76 4.69 -9.99
C PHE A 15 3.76 3.16 -10.11
N VAL A 16 4.60 2.60 -10.98
CA VAL A 16 4.73 1.15 -11.20
C VAL A 16 5.61 0.51 -10.13
N ASP A 17 6.70 1.17 -9.70
CA ASP A 17 7.51 0.77 -8.54
C ASP A 17 6.66 0.79 -7.26
N ASP A 18 5.82 1.80 -7.09
CA ASP A 18 4.87 1.90 -5.97
C ASP A 18 3.56 1.13 -6.24
N GLY A 19 3.42 0.51 -7.42
CA GLY A 19 2.20 -0.17 -7.84
C GLY A 19 1.87 -1.37 -6.94
N SER A 20 2.88 -2.16 -6.57
CA SER A 20 2.70 -3.26 -5.61
C SER A 20 2.31 -2.74 -4.22
N PHE A 21 2.85 -1.60 -3.80
CA PHE A 21 2.54 -0.97 -2.53
C PHE A 21 1.09 -0.46 -2.50
N ALA A 22 0.66 0.24 -3.55
CA ALA A 22 -0.72 0.70 -3.71
C ALA A 22 -1.71 -0.49 -3.75
N ILE A 23 -1.40 -1.54 -4.50
CA ILE A 23 -2.23 -2.76 -4.54
C ILE A 23 -2.35 -3.39 -3.16
N ALA A 24 -1.25 -3.49 -2.40
CA ALA A 24 -1.28 -4.04 -1.05
C ALA A 24 -2.20 -3.23 -0.11
N ILE A 25 -2.16 -1.89 -0.18
CA ILE A 25 -3.09 -1.03 0.56
C ILE A 25 -4.53 -1.30 0.16
N LEU A 26 -4.83 -1.35 -1.14
CA LEU A 26 -6.20 -1.59 -1.63
C LEU A 26 -6.73 -2.96 -1.20
N VAL A 27 -5.90 -4.00 -1.27
CA VAL A 27 -6.25 -5.34 -0.79
C VAL A 27 -6.52 -5.31 0.72
N TRP A 28 -5.69 -4.63 1.51
CA TRP A 28 -5.90 -4.51 2.94
C TRP A 28 -7.19 -3.78 3.29
N LEU A 29 -7.50 -2.67 2.59
CA LEU A 29 -8.76 -1.96 2.75
C LEU A 29 -9.97 -2.85 2.41
N ALA A 30 -9.89 -3.59 1.30
CA ALA A 30 -10.96 -4.51 0.89
C ALA A 30 -11.16 -5.63 1.92
N LEU A 31 -10.07 -6.20 2.44
CA LEU A 31 -10.13 -7.22 3.48
C LEU A 31 -10.78 -6.69 4.76
N LEU A 32 -10.39 -5.50 5.22
CA LEU A 32 -10.99 -4.91 6.42
C LEU A 32 -12.45 -4.54 6.21
N TRP A 33 -12.80 -3.96 5.07
CA TRP A 33 -14.19 -3.65 4.71
C TRP A 33 -15.08 -4.90 4.77
N LEU A 34 -14.59 -6.02 4.22
CA LEU A 34 -15.36 -7.27 4.18
C LEU A 34 -15.34 -8.01 5.52
N ALA A 35 -14.21 -8.04 6.24
CA ALA A 35 -14.05 -8.88 7.41
C ALA A 35 -14.55 -8.22 8.70
N LEU A 36 -14.25 -6.94 8.94
CA LEU A 36 -14.55 -6.27 10.22
C LEU A 36 -16.05 -6.31 10.59
N PRO A 37 -17.01 -6.11 9.67
CA PRO A 37 -18.43 -6.18 10.00
C PRO A 37 -18.91 -7.55 10.49
N HIS A 38 -18.16 -8.61 10.17
CA HIS A 38 -18.50 -10.00 10.53
C HIS A 38 -17.75 -10.51 11.76
N LEU A 39 -16.82 -9.70 12.29
CA LEU A 39 -16.02 -10.06 13.47
C LEU A 39 -16.59 -9.40 14.72
N PRO A 40 -16.58 -10.07 15.89
CA PRO A 40 -17.03 -9.51 17.15
C PRO A 40 -15.97 -8.56 17.75
N ILE A 41 -15.48 -7.62 16.94
CA ILE A 41 -14.44 -6.65 17.33
C ILE A 41 -15.12 -5.33 17.65
N PRO A 42 -14.82 -4.68 18.79
CA PRO A 42 -15.35 -3.35 19.08
C PRO A 42 -14.90 -2.30 18.06
N ALA A 43 -15.79 -1.35 17.74
CA ALA A 43 -15.53 -0.26 16.77
C ALA A 43 -14.22 0.51 17.05
N VAL A 44 -13.88 0.71 18.33
CA VAL A 44 -12.65 1.42 18.76
C VAL A 44 -11.36 0.77 18.21
N TRP A 45 -11.36 -0.54 17.98
CA TRP A 45 -10.19 -1.27 17.49
C TRP A 45 -10.04 -1.23 15.97
N HIS A 46 -11.08 -0.85 15.22
CA HIS A 46 -11.04 -0.87 13.75
C HIS A 46 -9.96 0.07 13.21
N GLY A 47 -9.86 1.28 13.77
CA GLY A 47 -8.82 2.24 13.39
C GLY A 47 -7.41 1.74 13.71
N VAL A 48 -7.24 1.06 14.85
CA VAL A 48 -5.95 0.48 15.25
C VAL A 48 -5.54 -0.65 14.30
N ILE A 49 -6.47 -1.54 13.93
CA ILE A 49 -6.21 -2.64 12.99
C ILE A 49 -5.86 -2.09 11.62
N LEU A 50 -6.61 -1.10 11.12
CA LEU A 50 -6.32 -0.43 9.86
C LEU A 50 -4.91 0.16 9.87
N PHE A 51 -4.60 0.97 10.88
CA PHE A 51 -3.30 1.62 11.03
C PHE A 51 -2.15 0.62 11.12
N ALA A 52 -2.30 -0.43 11.92
CA ALA A 52 -1.28 -1.46 12.09
C ALA A 52 -0.98 -2.17 10.76
N GLY A 53 -2.00 -2.53 9.99
CA GLY A 53 -1.79 -3.15 8.68
C GLY A 53 -1.16 -2.20 7.66
N LEU A 54 -1.52 -0.91 7.66
CA LEU A 54 -0.87 0.09 6.80
C LEU A 54 0.62 0.27 7.15
N ILE A 55 0.96 0.31 8.45
CA ILE A 55 2.36 0.32 8.90
C ILE A 55 3.08 -0.92 8.42
N ALA A 56 2.47 -2.11 8.57
CA ALA A 56 3.10 -3.36 8.17
C ALA A 56 3.40 -3.37 6.66
N ILE A 57 2.47 -2.91 5.83
CA ILE A 57 2.63 -2.81 4.37
C ILE A 57 3.73 -1.80 4.02
N LEU A 58 3.80 -0.66 4.70
CA LEU A 58 4.86 0.34 4.51
C LEU A 58 6.24 -0.23 4.86
N ILE A 59 6.35 -0.89 6.02
CA ILE A 59 7.60 -1.51 6.46
C ILE A 59 8.03 -2.60 5.47
N GLU A 60 7.12 -3.46 5.03
CA GLU A 60 7.41 -4.53 4.07
C GLU A 60 7.90 -3.94 2.74
N SER A 61 7.21 -2.93 2.21
CA SER A 61 7.59 -2.23 0.97
C SER A 61 8.97 -1.57 1.10
N ALA A 62 9.21 -0.84 2.19
CA ALA A 62 10.48 -0.18 2.46
C ALA A 62 11.64 -1.17 2.59
N LEU A 63 11.42 -2.28 3.32
CA LEU A 63 12.42 -3.34 3.48
C LEU A 63 12.69 -4.08 2.17
N ARG A 64 11.65 -4.35 1.37
CA ARG A 64 11.77 -4.97 0.06
C ARG A 64 12.64 -4.12 -0.86
N ARG A 65 12.36 -2.81 -0.92
CA ARG A 65 13.16 -1.86 -1.71
C ARG A 65 14.60 -1.74 -1.18
N ALA A 66 14.79 -1.73 0.14
CA ALA A 66 16.12 -1.68 0.75
C ALA A 66 16.98 -2.92 0.42
N ARG A 67 16.37 -4.10 0.25
CA ARG A 67 17.09 -5.34 -0.12
C ARG A 67 17.35 -5.49 -1.63
N GLN A 68 16.63 -4.76 -2.47
CA GLN A 68 16.80 -4.77 -3.93
C GLN A 68 17.85 -3.78 -4.43
N ARG A 69 18.33 -2.88 -3.55
CA ARG A 69 19.48 -2.00 -3.78
C ARG A 69 20.75 -2.64 -3.24
#